data_AF-A0A9D6HS59-F1
#
_entry.id   AF-A0A9D6HS59-F1
#
_cell.length_a   1.000
_cell.length_b   1.000
_cell.length_c   1.000
_cell.angle_alpha   90.00
_cell.angle_beta   90.00
_cell.angle_gamma   90.00
#
_symmetry.space_group_name_H-M   'P 1'
#
loop_
_entity.id
_entity.type
_entity.pdbx_description
1 polymer ?
#
loop_
_entity_poly.entity_id
_entity_poly.type
_entity_poly.pdbx_seq_one_letter_code
_entity_poly.pdbx_strand_id
1 'polypeptide(L)'
;MKIVISGAPEKEVVRHILSLAKLFEARKSGDLFRIAGPAPCLLSKEKGNYHWNLYLKTKSAEEIRPLIVEVLSGFKKTKVRLTVDVDPQ
;
A
#
# COMPACT_ATOMS: atom_id res chain seq x y z
N MET A 1 4.24 -7.79 5.41
CA MET A 1 3.33 -6.64 5.58
C MET A 1 2.52 -6.42 4.31
N LYS A 2 1.23 -6.08 4.43
CA LYS A 2 0.30 -5.91 3.32
C LYS A 2 -0.42 -4.56 3.42
N ILE A 3 -0.48 -3.82 2.33
CA ILE A 3 -1.25 -2.59 2.21
C ILE A 3 -2.39 -2.84 1.22
N VAL A 4 -3.61 -2.49 1.59
CA VAL A 4 -4.81 -2.61 0.77
C VAL A 4 -5.44 -1.24 0.60
N ILE A 5 -5.76 -0.87 -0.63
CA ILE A 5 -6.52 0.33 -0.95
C ILE A 5 -7.86 -0.10 -1.56
N SER A 6 -8.94 0.43 -1.02
CA SER A 6 -10.30 0.17 -1.47
C SER A 6 -11.08 1.46 -1.76
N GLY A 7 -11.89 1.48 -2.82
CA GLY A 7 -12.75 2.63 -3.11
C GLY A 7 -13.57 2.50 -4.38
N ALA A 8 -14.62 3.32 -4.51
CA ALA A 8 -15.57 3.24 -5.61
C ALA A 8 -14.99 3.58 -7.01
N PRO A 9 -14.15 4.62 -7.18
CA PRO A 9 -13.52 4.88 -8.47
C PRO A 9 -12.25 4.03 -8.62
N GLU A 10 -12.31 3.00 -9.47
CA GLU A 10 -11.15 2.15 -9.80
C GLU A 10 -9.92 2.97 -10.20
N LYS A 11 -10.11 3.94 -11.09
CA LYS A 11 -9.02 4.81 -11.58
C LYS A 11 -8.29 5.52 -10.43
N GLU A 12 -9.03 5.98 -9.42
CA GLU A 12 -8.43 6.62 -8.25
C GLU A 12 -7.68 5.59 -7.41
N VAL A 13 -8.27 4.42 -7.14
CA VAL A 13 -7.62 3.33 -6.38
C VAL A 13 -6.30 2.91 -7.03
N VAL A 14 -6.31 2.67 -8.34
CA VAL A 14 -5.13 2.29 -9.13
C VAL A 14 -4.09 3.40 -9.12
N ARG A 15 -4.50 4.65 -9.35
CA ARG A 15 -3.59 5.81 -9.32
C ARG A 15 -2.93 5.97 -7.95
N HIS A 16 -3.71 5.82 -6.88
CA HIS A 16 -3.24 5.92 -5.51
C HIS A 16 -2.24 4.82 -5.16
N ILE A 17 -2.54 3.56 -5.50
CA ILE A 17 -1.63 2.45 -5.17
C ILE A 17 -0.35 2.49 -6.00
N LEU A 18 -0.41 2.90 -7.27
CA LEU A 18 0.77 3.13 -8.09
C LEU A 18 1.63 4.27 -7.54
N SER A 19 1.00 5.36 -7.08
CA SER A 19 1.72 6.48 -6.48
C SER A 19 2.40 6.06 -5.17
N LEU A 20 1.71 5.27 -4.33
CA LEU A 20 2.26 4.68 -3.12
C LEU A 20 3.45 3.76 -3.43
N ALA A 21 3.31 2.85 -4.38
CA ALA A 21 4.40 1.96 -4.79
C ALA A 21 5.64 2.77 -5.23
N LYS A 22 5.45 3.82 -6.05
CA LYS A 22 6.55 4.71 -6.47
C LYS A 22 7.19 5.46 -5.30
N LEU A 23 6.41 5.93 -4.33
CA LEU A 23 6.96 6.59 -3.13
C LEU A 23 7.80 5.63 -2.30
N PHE A 24 7.33 4.38 -2.13
CA PHE A 24 8.09 3.34 -1.47
C PHE A 24 9.36 2.97 -2.25
N GLU A 25 9.30 2.88 -3.58
CA GLU A 25 10.51 2.64 -4.39
C GLU A 25 11.50 3.80 -4.33
N ALA A 26 11.03 5.05 -4.37
CA ALA A 26 11.89 6.23 -4.28
C ALA A 26 12.58 6.35 -2.92
N ARG A 27 11.93 5.87 -1.84
CA ARG A 27 12.51 5.84 -0.49
C ARG A 27 13.14 4.49 -0.14
N LYS A 28 13.22 3.55 -1.08
CA LYS A 28 13.85 2.25 -0.86
C LYS A 28 15.35 2.48 -0.64
N SER A 29 15.76 2.44 0.62
CA SER A 29 17.17 2.48 0.99
C SER A 29 17.73 1.05 1.03
N GLY A 30 18.42 0.62 -0.02
CA GLY A 30 19.06 -0.71 -0.08
C GLY A 30 18.09 -1.90 -0.04
N ASP A 31 18.50 -2.99 0.64
CA ASP A 31 17.75 -4.25 0.75
C ASP A 31 16.81 -4.31 1.97
N LEU A 32 16.46 -3.15 2.54
CA LEU A 32 15.56 -3.02 3.70
C LEU A 32 14.21 -3.72 3.47
N PHE A 33 13.64 -3.55 2.28
CA PHE A 33 12.42 -4.23 1.88
C PHE A 33 12.31 -4.43 0.37
N ARG A 34 11.52 -5.43 -0.02
CA ARG A 34 11.09 -5.70 -1.39
C ARG A 34 9.60 -5.40 -1.53
N ILE A 35 9.27 -4.77 -2.64
CA ILE A 35 7.89 -4.50 -3.01
C ILE A 35 7.42 -5.62 -3.95
N ALA A 36 6.25 -6.18 -3.68
CA ALA A 36 5.57 -7.12 -4.58
C ALA A 36 4.16 -6.59 -4.87
N GLY A 37 3.88 -6.33 -6.14
CA GLY A 37 2.71 -5.59 -6.59
C GLY A 37 3.10 -4.18 -7.07
N PRO A 38 2.13 -3.28 -7.31
CA PRO A 38 0.71 -3.38 -6.95
C PRO A 38 -0.07 -4.38 -7.80
N ALA A 39 -0.98 -5.11 -7.17
CA ALA A 39 -1.83 -6.10 -7.83
C ALA A 39 -3.30 -5.93 -7.41
N PRO A 40 -4.27 -6.27 -8.30
CA PRO A 40 -5.66 -6.36 -7.89
C PRO A 40 -5.83 -7.48 -6.85
N CYS A 41 -6.71 -7.27 -5.88
CA CYS A 41 -7.11 -8.35 -4.97
C CYS A 41 -7.85 -9.45 -5.75
N LEU A 42 -7.81 -10.69 -5.23
CA LEU A 42 -8.57 -11.84 -5.76
C LEU A 42 -10.06 -11.49 -5.97
N LEU A 43 -10.64 -10.76 -5.00
CA LEU A 43 -11.91 -10.07 -5.15
C LEU A 43 -11.63 -8.62 -5.54
N SER A 44 -11.49 -8.37 -6.84
CA SER A 44 -11.09 -7.06 -7.36
C SER A 44 -12.18 -6.01 -7.20
N LYS A 45 -13.45 -6.43 -7.07
CA LYS A 45 -14.60 -5.55 -6.80
C LYS A 45 -15.58 -6.21 -5.82
N GLU A 46 -15.83 -5.55 -4.70
CA GLU A 46 -16.82 -5.98 -3.71
C GLU A 46 -17.71 -4.81 -3.30
N LYS A 47 -19.04 -5.00 -3.32
CA LYS A 47 -20.03 -3.99 -2.92
C LYS A 47 -19.82 -2.61 -3.60
N GLY A 48 -19.38 -2.62 -4.86
CA GLY A 48 -19.12 -1.40 -5.63
C GLY A 48 -17.76 -0.74 -5.39
N ASN A 49 -16.90 -1.29 -4.54
CA ASN A 49 -15.53 -0.80 -4.30
C ASN A 49 -14.50 -1.70 -4.97
N TYR A 50 -13.48 -1.09 -5.58
CA TYR A 50 -12.33 -1.78 -6.16
C TYR A 50 -11.24 -1.95 -5.12
N HIS A 51 -10.68 -3.15 -5.04
CA HIS A 51 -9.68 -3.52 -4.03
C HIS A 51 -8.35 -3.85 -4.69
N TRP A 52 -7.31 -3.13 -4.31
CA TRP A 52 -5.94 -3.35 -4.75
C TRP A 52 -5.02 -3.55 -3.56
N ASN A 53 -4.02 -4.41 -3.73
CA ASN A 53 -3.05 -4.71 -2.70
C ASN A 53 -1.61 -4.45 -3.16
N LEU A 54 -0.78 -4.17 -2.17
CA LEU A 54 0.66 -4.02 -2.29
C LEU A 54 1.29 -4.78 -1.13
N TYR A 55 2.22 -5.66 -1.45
CA TYR A 55 2.96 -6.42 -0.45
C TYR A 55 4.33 -5.81 -0.24
N LEU A 56 4.66 -5.56 1.01
CA LEU A 56 5.99 -5.14 1.44
C LEU A 56 6.62 -6.31 2.21
N LYS A 57 7.65 -6.90 1.61
CA LYS A 57 8.48 -7.95 2.20
C LYS A 57 9.70 -7.29 2.83
N THR A 58 9.70 -7.15 4.15
CA THR A 58 10.83 -6.65 4.93
C THR A 58 11.38 -7.78 5.80
N LYS A 59 12.66 -7.70 6.16
CA LYS A 59 13.25 -8.57 7.21
C LYS A 59 12.93 -8.08 8.61
N SER A 60 12.67 -6.77 8.76
CA SER A 60 12.35 -6.13 10.03
C SER A 60 11.16 -5.19 9.87
N ALA A 61 10.06 -5.49 10.58
CA ALA A 61 8.87 -4.65 10.59
C ALA A 61 9.13 -3.31 11.31
N GLU A 62 10.02 -3.31 12.31
CA GLU A 62 10.35 -2.12 13.09
C GLU A 62 11.09 -1.07 12.25
N GLU A 63 12.00 -1.52 11.37
CA GLU A 63 12.78 -0.62 10.52
C GLU A 63 11.93 0.05 9.43
N ILE A 64 10.91 -0.63 8.90
CA ILE A 64 10.04 -0.05 7.86
C ILE A 64 8.91 0.81 8.43
N ARG A 65 8.55 0.62 9.70
CA ARG A 65 7.48 1.37 10.38
C ARG A 65 7.62 2.89 10.26
N PRO A 66 8.78 3.54 10.53
CA PRO A 66 8.91 4.99 10.39
C PRO A 66 8.68 5.46 8.95
N LEU A 67 9.19 4.72 7.96
CA LEU A 67 9.01 5.00 6.54
C LEU A 67 7.53 4.94 6.14
N ILE A 68 6.78 3.99 6.71
CA ILE A 68 5.35 3.85 6.44
C ILE A 68 4.57 4.99 7.09
N VAL A 69 4.86 5.35 8.33
CA VAL A 69 4.21 6.49 8.99
C VAL A 69 4.46 7.77 8.19
N GLU A 70 5.67 7.97 7.66
CA GLU A 70 6.01 9.12 6.85
C GLU A 70 5.28 9.14 5.49
N VAL A 71 5.20 8.00 4.80
CA VAL A 71 4.48 7.90 3.52
C VAL A 71 2.98 8.07 3.73
N LEU A 72 2.43 7.52 4.81
CA LEU A 72 1.01 7.63 5.16
C LEU A 72 0.64 9.04 5.66
N SER A 73 1.53 9.72 6.39
CA SER A 73 1.29 11.10 6.85
C SER A 73 1.26 12.08 5.67
N GLY A 74 2.03 11.82 4.61
CA GLY A 74 1.94 12.54 3.34
C GLY A 74 0.69 12.20 2.52
N PHE A 75 -0.01 11.11 2.84
CA PHE A 75 -1.20 10.68 2.13
C PHE A 75 -2.43 11.46 2.64
N LYS A 76 -2.79 12.54 1.93
CA LYS A 76 -3.99 13.33 2.23
C LYS A 76 -5.24 12.44 2.30
N LYS A 77 -6.19 12.80 3.17
CA LYS A 77 -7.53 12.18 3.25
C LYS A 77 -8.18 12.17 1.86
N THR A 78 -8.14 11.02 1.22
CA THR A 78 -8.78 10.74 -0.05
C THR A 78 -10.11 10.04 0.17
N LYS A 79 -10.96 10.00 -0.86
CA LYS A 79 -12.23 9.24 -0.83
C LYS A 79 -12.02 7.71 -0.82
N VAL A 80 -10.78 7.24 -0.94
CA VAL A 80 -10.41 5.83 -0.88
C VAL A 80 -10.03 5.44 0.55
N ARG A 81 -10.45 4.26 0.97
CA ARG A 81 -10.08 3.65 2.25
C ARG A 81 -8.75 2.94 2.09
N LEU A 82 -7.81 3.24 2.97
CA LEU A 82 -6.50 2.60 3.01
C LEU A 82 -6.41 1.77 4.29
N THR A 83 -6.07 0.50 4.14
CA THR A 83 -5.91 -0.45 5.23
C THR A 83 -4.48 -0.98 5.18
N VAL A 84 -3.79 -0.86 6.29
CA VAL A 84 -2.41 -1.33 6.43
C VAL A 84 -2.42 -2.47 7.42
N ASP A 85 -2.03 -3.64 6.95
CA ASP A 85 -1.97 -4.88 7.70
C ASP A 85 -0.50 -5.22 7.96
N VAL A 86 -0.07 -4.94 9.20
CA VAL A 86 1.25 -5.26 9.71
C VAL A 86 1.12 -6.53 10.53
N ASP A 87 1.11 -7.69 9.86
CA ASP A 87 1.11 -8.98 10.53
C ASP A 87 2.33 -9.09 11.48
N PRO A 88 2.13 -9.26 12.81
CA PRO A 88 3.16 -9.59 13.77
C PRO A 88 3.07 -11.09 14.07
N GLN A 89 3.69 -11.93 13.25
CA GLN A 89 4.03 -13.30 13.65
C GLN A 89 5.53 -13.50 13.59
#